data_AF-A0A6G6Z4H9-F1
#
_entry.id   AF-A0A6G6Z4H9-F1
#
_cell.length_a   1.000
_cell.length_b   1.000
_cell.length_c   1.000
_cell.angle_alpha   90.00
_cell.angle_beta   90.00
_cell.angle_gamma   90.00
#
_symmetry.space_group_name_H-M   'P 1'
#
loop_
_entity.id
_entity.type
_entity.pdbx_description
1 polymer ?
#
loop_
_entity_poly.entity_id
_entity_poly.type
_entity_poly.pdbx_seq_one_letter_code
_entity_poly.pdbx_strand_id
1 'polypeptide(L)' 'MASFSDETPISAIELPSRMRNALIKAGLVTAGHVRKASDTKLRSLPNIGPTFFSQIRKVFNRARTR' A
#
# COMPACT_ATOMS: atom_id res chain seq x y z
N MET A 1 -12.43 -9.12 -8.17
CA MET A 1 -12.98 -8.17 -7.17
C MET A 1 -11.82 -7.78 -6.26
N ALA A 2 -11.17 -6.63 -6.31
CA ALA A 2 -11.51 -5.30 -6.80
C ALA A 2 -10.30 -4.65 -7.50
N SER A 3 -10.52 -3.95 -8.62
CA SER A 3 -9.55 -2.99 -9.16
C SER A 3 -9.74 -1.67 -8.44
N PHE A 4 -8.88 -1.36 -7.47
CA PHE A 4 -8.85 -0.02 -6.88
C PHE A 4 -8.28 0.96 -7.90
N SER A 5 -8.97 2.08 -8.10
CA SER A 5 -8.46 3.19 -8.91
C SER A 5 -7.27 3.84 -8.20
N ASP A 6 -6.38 4.48 -8.95
CA ASP A 6 -5.21 5.14 -8.38
C ASP A 6 -5.60 6.31 -7.44
N GLU A 7 -6.80 6.85 -7.61
CA GLU A 7 -7.40 7.91 -6.78
C GLU A 7 -8.04 7.38 -5.49
N THR A 8 -8.19 6.05 -5.36
CA THR A 8 -8.80 5.46 -4.17
C THR A 8 -7.94 5.77 -2.93
N PRO A 9 -8.49 6.44 -1.90
CA PRO A 9 -7.73 6.77 -0.71
C PRO A 9 -7.47 5.53 0.13
N ILE A 10 -6.32 5.48 0.81
CA ILE A 10 -5.91 4.31 1.64
C ILE A 10 -6.83 4.17 2.87
N SER A 11 -7.57 5.22 3.23
CA SER A 11 -8.65 5.18 4.23
C SER A 11 -9.83 4.32 3.79
N ALA A 12 -10.15 4.26 2.49
CA ALA A 12 -11.21 3.44 1.93
C ALA A 12 -10.78 1.98 1.70
N ILE A 13 -9.50 1.67 1.89
CA ILE A 13 -8.96 0.31 1.74
C ILE A 13 -8.92 -0.34 3.13
N GLU A 14 -9.38 -1.59 3.19
CA GLU A 14 -9.25 -2.44 4.37
C GLU A 14 -7.79 -2.79 4.61
N LEU A 15 -7.14 -1.95 5.42
CA LEU A 15 -5.79 -2.12 5.89
C LEU A 15 -5.76 -1.93 7.40
N PRO A 16 -4.92 -2.67 8.13
CA PRO A 16 -4.69 -2.42 9.54
C PRO A 16 -4.29 -0.96 9.76
N SER A 17 -4.81 -0.33 10.82
CA SER A 17 -4.61 1.10 11.13
C SER A 17 -3.13 1.49 11.17
N ARG A 18 -2.27 0.60 11.66
CA ARG A 18 -0.80 0.77 11.63
C ARG A 18 -0.24 0.93 10.21
N MET A 19 -0.78 0.19 9.24
CA MET A 19 -0.38 0.27 7.82
C MET A 19 -0.79 1.59 7.23
N ARG A 20 -2.06 1.95 7.43
CA ARG A 20 -2.59 3.23 6.97
C ARG A 20 -1.78 4.40 7.54
N ASN A 21 -1.47 4.37 8.84
CA ASN A 21 -0.70 5.43 9.49
C ASN A 21 0.74 5.51 8.97
N ALA A 22 1.42 4.38 8.73
CA ALA A 22 2.76 4.37 8.16
C ALA A 22 2.78 4.93 6.72
N LEU A 23 1.77 4.56 5.91
CA LEU A 23 1.61 5.05 4.55
C LEU A 23 1.30 6.55 4.52
N ILE A 24 0.36 7.02 5.35
CA ILE A 24 0.03 8.44 5.47
C ILE A 24 1.26 9.25 5.93
N LYS A 25 2.01 8.77 6.93
CA LYS A 25 3.27 9.40 7.36
C LYS A 25 4.32 9.45 6.23
N ALA A 26 4.30 8.49 5.32
CA ALA A 26 5.17 8.46 4.15
C ALA A 26 4.71 9.38 2.99
N GLY A 27 3.57 10.08 3.16
CA GLY A 27 2.92 10.86 2.10
C GLY A 27 2.16 9.99 1.09
N LEU A 28 2.03 8.69 1.34
CA LEU A 28 1.24 7.79 0.52
C LEU A 28 -0.19 7.82 1.06
N VAL A 29 -1.07 8.57 0.41
CA VAL A 29 -2.47 8.75 0.83
C VAL A 29 -3.48 8.07 -0.11
N THR A 30 -3.04 7.67 -1.30
CA THR A 30 -3.86 6.99 -2.31
C THR A 30 -3.23 5.70 -2.79
N ALA A 31 -4.04 4.81 -3.38
CA ALA A 31 -3.59 3.56 -3.98
C ALA A 31 -2.54 3.78 -5.08
N GLY A 32 -2.71 4.82 -5.90
CA GLY A 32 -1.76 5.18 -6.95
C GLY A 32 -0.39 5.58 -6.39
N HIS A 33 -0.36 6.32 -5.28
CA HIS A 33 0.89 6.66 -4.60
C HIS A 33 1.62 5.40 -4.10
N VAL A 34 0.90 4.46 -3.47
CA VAL A 34 1.49 3.19 -3.01
C VAL A 34 1.98 2.34 -4.17
N ARG A 35 1.23 2.29 -5.28
CA ARG A 35 1.59 1.54 -6.49
C ARG A 35 2.84 2.11 -7.17
N LYS A 36 2.99 3.44 -7.19
CA LYS A 36 4.15 4.15 -7.72
C LYS A 36 5.36 4.17 -6.76
N ALA A 37 5.14 3.86 -5.48
CA ALA A 37 6.23 3.80 -4.51
C ALA A 37 7.19 2.63 -4.83
N SER A 38 8.50 2.89 -4.72
CA SER A 38 9.53 1.87 -4.88
C SER A 38 9.57 0.92 -3.68
N ASP A 39 9.99 -0.32 -3.94
CA ASP A 39 10.13 -1.35 -2.91
C ASP A 39 11.14 -0.96 -1.83
N THR A 40 12.18 -0.20 -2.21
CA THR A 40 13.16 0.38 -1.29
C THR A 40 12.52 1.42 -0.36
N LYS A 41 11.68 2.30 -0.89
CA LYS A 41 10.97 3.31 -0.08
C LYS A 41 9.99 2.66 0.89
N LEU A 42 9.28 1.61 0.45
CA LEU A 42 8.39 0.86 1.35
C LEU A 42 9.16 0.12 2.44
N ARG A 43 10.29 -0.51 2.11
CA ARG A 43 11.16 -1.17 3.10
C ARG A 43 11.85 -0.20 4.07
N SER A 44 12.08 1.04 3.66
CA SER A 44 12.69 2.06 4.54
C SER A 44 11.70 2.67 5.53
N LEU A 45 10.39 2.37 5.42
CA LEU A 45 9.40 2.92 6.33
C LEU A 45 9.51 2.26 7.71
N PRO A 46 9.50 3.07 8.79
CA PRO A 46 9.58 2.54 10.14
C PRO A 46 8.35 1.67 10.42
N ASN A 47 8.57 0.49 11.00
CA ASN A 47 7.55 -0.52 11.31
C ASN A 47 6.98 -1.29 10.10
N ILE A 48 7.61 -1.20 8.92
CA ILE A 48 7.31 -2.08 7.79
C ILE A 48 8.23 -3.29 7.83
N GLY A 49 7.75 -4.36 8.46
CA GLY A 49 8.39 -5.68 8.39
C GLY A 49 8.13 -6.40 7.06
N PRO A 50 8.82 -7.52 6.80
CA PRO A 50 8.65 -8.31 5.57
C PRO A 50 7.20 -8.77 5.34
N THR A 51 6.48 -9.13 6.40
CA THR A 51 5.06 -9.50 6.35
C THR A 51 4.18 -8.35 5.90
N PHE A 52 4.45 -7.15 6.40
CA PHE A 52 3.68 -5.95 6.09
C PHE A 52 3.90 -5.52 4.64
N PHE A 53 5.14 -5.57 4.18
CA PHE A 53 5.50 -5.34 2.78
C PHE A 53 4.79 -6.33 1.85
N SER A 54 4.81 -7.62 2.18
CA SER A 54 4.10 -8.65 1.43
C SER A 54 2.59 -8.39 1.38
N GLN A 55 1.98 -7.93 2.49
CA GLN A 55 0.57 -7.53 2.50
C GLN A 55 0.28 -6.34 1.59
N ILE A 56 1.08 -5.27 1.63
CA ILE A 56 0.93 -4.12 0.72
C ILE A 56 1.00 -4.60 -0.72
N ARG A 57 2.04 -5.35 -1.09
CA ARG A 57 2.15 -5.88 -2.46
C ARG A 57 0.97 -6.79 -2.80
N LYS A 58 0.49 -7.63 -1.89
CA LYS A 58 -0.70 -8.47 -2.13
C LYS A 58 -1.99 -7.68 -2.35
N VAL A 59 -2.14 -6.52 -1.69
CA VAL A 59 -3.32 -5.65 -1.85
C VAL A 59 -3.24 -4.81 -3.13
N PHE A 60 -2.09 -4.21 -3.42
CA PHE A 60 -1.95 -3.24 -4.51
C PHE A 60 -1.38 -3.83 -5.83
N ASN A 61 -0.58 -4.90 -5.75
CA ASN A 61 0.02 -5.61 -6.88
C ASN A 61 -0.83 -6.82 -7.36
N ARG A 62 -2.09 -6.92 -6.92
CA ARG A 62 -3.00 -7.95 -7.40
C ARG A 62 -3.61 -7.56 -8.75
N ALA A 63 -2.76 -7.50 -9.77
CA ALA A 63 -3.12 -7.45 -11.19
C ALA A 63 -1.93 -8.07 -11.95
N ARG A 64 -2.04 -9.13 -12.75
CA ARG A 64 -3.14 -9.68 -13.54
C ARG A 64 -3.17 -11.20 -13.34
N THR A 65 -4.27 -11.75 -12.84
CA THR A 65 -4.60 -13.14 -13.22
C THR A 65 -5.10 -13.04 -14.66
N ARG A 66 -4.47 -13.82 -15.54
CA ARG A 66 -4.73 -13.89 -16.99
C ARG A 66 -6.20 -14.01 -17.32
#